data_AF-A0A2N0S7Q2-F1
#
_entry.id   AF-A0A2N0S7Q2-F1
#
_cell.length_a   1.000
_cell.length_b   1.000
_cell.length_c   1.000
_cell.angle_alpha   90.00
_cell.angle_beta   90.00
_cell.angle_gamma   90.00
#
_symmetry.space_group_name_H-M   'P 1'
#
loop_
_entity.id
_entity.type
_entity.pdbx_description
1 polymer ?
#
loop_
_entity_poly.entity_id
_entity_poly.type
_entity_poly.pdbx_seq_one_letter_code
_entity_poly.pdbx_strand_id
1 'polypeptide(L)'
;MFIRLFDLTYQSASNVSNEKSLKVWTDGSSINNGQHGAKAGIGVYWGKDDPRNISERLPGPRQTNNRAEIMAVIRALETCPDNNIPLEIRTDSQYVINAYKSWIPKWEKNNKWKASNNKDVENKELFQRLMKLVRARNAEVTIEYVQGHVGVQENEEADQLAKLGAFMDTVDDLYDYGDDETEIKRQHTILQYFQTITDESSPPSIVENSQILLNNFEYNKNILAKDDSN
;
A
#
# COMPACT_ATOMS: atom_id res chain seq x y z
N MET A 1 -34.84 20.47 44.24
CA MET A 1 -34.36 19.79 45.46
C MET A 1 -34.87 18.35 45.43
N PHE A 2 -33.92 17.40 45.38
CA PHE A 2 -34.01 15.94 45.63
C PHE A 2 -34.71 14.95 44.67
N ILE A 3 -33.86 14.29 43.85
CA ILE A 3 -33.62 12.84 43.67
C ILE A 3 -34.82 11.87 43.53
N ARG A 4 -34.83 11.11 42.41
CA ARG A 4 -34.89 9.63 42.46
C ARG A 4 -33.97 8.99 41.40
N LEU A 5 -33.04 8.20 41.93
CA LEU A 5 -32.24 7.17 41.26
C LEU A 5 -33.13 6.11 40.59
N PHE A 6 -32.71 5.64 39.42
CA PHE A 6 -32.93 4.27 38.98
C PHE A 6 -31.68 3.80 38.21
N ASP A 7 -30.79 3.13 38.95
CA ASP A 7 -29.89 2.12 38.38
C ASP A 7 -30.74 0.88 38.09
N LEU A 8 -30.78 0.44 36.83
CA LEU A 8 -31.10 -0.95 36.48
C LEU A 8 -30.29 -1.37 35.25
N THR A 9 -29.24 -2.12 35.56
CA THR A 9 -28.72 -3.29 34.83
C THR A 9 -28.20 -3.08 33.40
N TYR A 10 -26.90 -2.80 33.34
CA TYR A 10 -26.01 -3.20 32.25
C TYR A 10 -25.96 -4.74 32.21
N GLN A 11 -26.73 -5.35 31.31
CA GLN A 11 -26.69 -6.78 31.07
C GLN A 11 -26.01 -7.03 29.73
N SER A 12 -24.84 -7.64 29.83
CA SER A 12 -23.97 -8.11 28.76
C SER A 12 -24.72 -8.98 27.76
N ALA A 13 -24.88 -8.47 26.54
CA ALA A 13 -25.02 -9.28 25.35
C ALA A 13 -23.85 -8.91 24.42
N SER A 14 -23.08 -9.91 24.03
CA SER A 14 -21.94 -9.87 23.15
C SER A 14 -22.19 -9.02 21.90
N ASN A 15 -21.62 -7.80 21.88
CA ASN A 15 -21.42 -7.04 20.65
C ASN A 15 -20.25 -7.67 19.90
N VAL A 16 -20.54 -8.70 19.08
CA VAL A 16 -19.69 -8.96 17.92
C VAL A 16 -20.03 -7.84 16.94
N SER A 17 -19.27 -6.74 17.00
CA SER A 17 -19.36 -5.70 15.99
C SER A 17 -18.99 -6.33 14.65
N ASN A 18 -19.98 -6.45 13.77
CA ASN A 18 -19.79 -6.83 12.38
C ASN A 18 -19.19 -5.61 11.65
N GLU A 19 -17.99 -5.18 12.05
CA GLU A 19 -17.26 -4.12 11.35
C GLU A 19 -16.79 -4.69 10.02
N LYS A 20 -17.39 -4.18 8.94
CA LYS A 20 -17.09 -4.57 7.57
C LYS A 20 -15.64 -4.15 7.26
N SER A 21 -14.71 -5.09 7.31
CA SER A 21 -13.32 -4.89 6.87
C SER A 21 -13.27 -4.60 5.36
N LEU A 22 -12.45 -3.62 4.96
CA LEU A 22 -12.09 -3.41 3.56
C LEU A 22 -11.11 -4.50 3.14
N LYS A 23 -11.30 -5.05 1.94
CA LYS A 23 -10.44 -6.11 1.41
C LYS A 23 -9.82 -5.66 0.09
N VAL A 24 -8.54 -5.96 -0.07
CA VAL A 24 -7.75 -5.62 -1.27
C VAL A 24 -6.77 -6.73 -1.57
N TRP A 25 -6.54 -6.98 -2.85
CA TRP A 25 -5.55 -7.94 -3.33
C TRP A 25 -4.41 -7.20 -4.00
N THR A 26 -3.19 -7.69 -3.78
CA THR A 26 -1.97 -7.04 -4.28
C THR A 26 -1.04 -8.09 -4.85
N ASP A 27 -0.42 -7.76 -5.98
CA ASP A 27 0.59 -8.59 -6.63
C ASP A 27 1.74 -7.74 -7.20
N GLY A 28 2.93 -8.33 -7.24
CA GLY A 28 4.10 -7.77 -7.88
C GLY A 28 4.62 -8.71 -8.96
N SER A 29 4.70 -8.22 -10.20
CA SER A 29 5.18 -9.00 -11.33
C SER A 29 6.51 -8.47 -11.83
N SER A 30 7.37 -9.35 -12.37
CA SER A 30 8.59 -8.94 -13.04
C SER A 30 8.92 -9.79 -14.27
N ILE A 31 9.35 -9.11 -15.32
CA ILE A 31 9.86 -9.65 -16.57
C ILE A 31 11.39 -9.65 -16.46
N ASN A 32 12.04 -10.76 -16.82
CA ASN A 32 13.50 -10.92 -16.78
C ASN A 32 14.12 -10.61 -15.40
N ASN A 33 13.45 -11.01 -14.31
CA ASN A 33 13.90 -10.75 -12.94
C ASN A 33 15.36 -11.18 -12.71
N GLY A 34 16.18 -10.29 -12.17
CA GLY A 34 17.61 -10.53 -11.92
C GLY A 34 18.51 -10.50 -13.17
N GLN A 35 17.96 -10.16 -14.34
CA GLN A 35 18.71 -10.04 -15.59
C GLN A 35 18.72 -8.60 -16.13
N HIS A 36 19.55 -8.35 -17.14
CA HIS A 36 19.57 -7.06 -17.81
C HIS A 36 18.24 -6.81 -18.54
N GLY A 37 17.74 -5.58 -18.46
CA GLY A 37 16.43 -5.22 -19.04
C GLY A 37 15.24 -5.73 -18.23
N ALA A 38 15.43 -6.05 -16.94
CA ALA A 38 14.34 -6.38 -16.04
C ALA A 38 13.32 -5.23 -15.99
N LYS A 39 12.04 -5.58 -15.98
CA LYS A 39 10.92 -4.66 -15.78
C LYS A 39 10.01 -5.25 -14.73
N ALA A 40 9.46 -4.44 -13.85
CA ALA A 40 8.53 -4.91 -12.85
C ALA A 40 7.31 -4.00 -12.75
N GLY A 41 6.19 -4.56 -12.33
CA GLY A 41 4.90 -3.89 -12.27
C GLY A 41 4.16 -4.21 -10.99
N ILE A 42 3.26 -3.31 -10.63
CA ILE A 42 2.49 -3.29 -9.40
C ILE A 42 1.02 -3.46 -9.75
N GLY A 43 0.36 -4.41 -9.09
CA GLY A 43 -1.07 -4.63 -9.19
C GLY A 43 -1.76 -4.42 -7.84
N VAL A 44 -2.82 -3.61 -7.81
CA VAL A 44 -3.73 -3.48 -6.66
C VAL A 44 -5.16 -3.62 -7.14
N TYR A 45 -5.90 -4.55 -6.57
CA TYR A 45 -7.28 -4.87 -6.94
C TYR A 45 -8.22 -4.72 -5.75
N TRP A 46 -9.12 -3.74 -5.84
CA TRP A 46 -10.18 -3.46 -4.86
C TRP A 46 -11.52 -4.09 -5.24
N GLY A 47 -11.68 -4.48 -6.50
CA GLY A 47 -12.90 -5.07 -7.03
C GLY A 47 -13.10 -4.77 -8.50
N LYS A 48 -14.10 -5.42 -9.09
CA LYS A 48 -14.40 -5.27 -10.51
C LYS A 48 -14.84 -3.83 -10.79
N ASP A 49 -14.25 -3.23 -11.82
CA ASP A 49 -14.51 -1.86 -12.26
C ASP A 49 -14.29 -0.79 -11.16
N ASP A 50 -13.54 -1.13 -10.11
CA ASP A 50 -13.24 -0.19 -9.04
C ASP A 50 -12.21 0.83 -9.51
N PRO A 51 -12.50 2.16 -9.41
CA PRO A 51 -11.59 3.20 -9.90
C PRO A 51 -10.27 3.27 -9.12
N ARG A 52 -10.17 2.58 -7.99
CA ARG A 52 -8.95 2.50 -7.17
C ARG A 52 -8.01 1.37 -7.61
N ASN A 53 -8.40 0.54 -8.58
CA ASN A 53 -7.51 -0.49 -9.10
C ASN A 53 -6.26 0.15 -9.71
N ILE A 54 -5.09 -0.40 -9.39
CA ILE A 54 -3.80 0.12 -9.83
C ILE A 54 -3.14 -0.92 -10.73
N SER A 55 -2.71 -0.45 -11.91
CA SER A 55 -1.72 -1.11 -12.75
C SER A 55 -0.63 -0.07 -13.02
N GLU A 56 0.54 -0.26 -12.44
CA GLU A 56 1.63 0.70 -12.50
C GLU A 56 2.95 0.00 -12.82
N ARG A 57 3.83 0.69 -13.56
CA ARG A 57 5.24 0.32 -13.60
C ARG A 57 5.86 0.53 -12.22
N LEU A 58 6.69 -0.41 -11.77
CA LEU A 58 7.48 -0.23 -10.55
C LEU A 58 8.41 0.99 -10.72
N PRO A 59 8.30 2.06 -9.92
CA PRO A 59 9.11 3.26 -10.09
C PRO A 59 10.59 3.04 -9.74
N GLY A 60 11.50 3.73 -10.42
CA GLY A 60 12.93 3.73 -10.13
C GLY A 60 13.75 2.57 -10.73
N PRO A 61 15.09 2.62 -10.64
CA PRO A 61 15.98 1.78 -11.46
C PRO A 61 16.00 0.30 -11.06
N ARG A 62 15.67 -0.02 -9.79
CA ARG A 62 15.70 -1.40 -9.29
C ARG A 62 14.39 -2.12 -9.62
N GLN A 63 14.44 -2.91 -10.68
CA GLN A 63 13.29 -3.65 -11.21
C GLN A 63 13.36 -5.12 -10.78
N THR A 64 12.79 -5.44 -9.61
CA THR A 64 12.78 -6.82 -9.07
C THR A 64 11.38 -7.21 -8.61
N ASN A 65 11.09 -8.52 -8.60
CA ASN A 65 9.80 -9.02 -8.11
C ASN A 65 9.55 -8.59 -6.67
N ASN A 66 10.49 -8.87 -5.76
CA ASN A 66 10.34 -8.56 -4.33
C ASN A 66 10.05 -7.08 -4.07
N ARG A 67 10.65 -6.17 -4.85
CA ARG A 67 10.41 -4.73 -4.72
C ARG A 67 9.00 -4.35 -5.20
N ALA A 68 8.53 -4.95 -6.29
CA ALA A 68 7.16 -4.78 -6.78
C ALA A 68 6.12 -5.28 -5.78
N GLU A 69 6.35 -6.45 -5.17
CA GLU A 69 5.45 -7.04 -4.17
C GLU A 69 5.26 -6.13 -2.94
N ILE A 70 6.36 -5.60 -2.40
CA ILE A 70 6.28 -4.66 -1.27
C ILE A 70 5.56 -3.38 -1.71
N MET A 71 5.89 -2.85 -2.89
CA MET A 71 5.29 -1.62 -3.39
C MET A 71 3.79 -1.78 -3.67
N ALA A 72 3.32 -2.96 -4.08
CA ALA A 72 1.90 -3.24 -4.24
C ALA A 72 1.13 -3.10 -2.92
N VAL A 73 1.68 -3.62 -1.83
CA VAL A 73 1.11 -3.43 -0.48
C VAL A 73 1.16 -1.97 -0.03
N ILE A 74 2.25 -1.25 -0.32
CA ILE A 74 2.35 0.19 -0.03
C ILE A 74 1.26 0.96 -0.79
N ARG A 75 1.09 0.70 -2.09
CA ARG A 75 0.04 1.33 -2.91
C ARG A 75 -1.35 1.06 -2.36
N ALA A 76 -1.65 -0.18 -1.95
CA ALA A 76 -2.92 -0.51 -1.32
C ALA A 76 -3.17 0.27 -0.02
N LEU A 77 -2.13 0.51 0.80
CA LEU A 77 -2.23 1.34 2.00
C LEU A 77 -2.47 2.81 1.64
N GLU A 78 -1.73 3.34 0.66
CA GLU A 78 -1.81 4.73 0.21
C GLU A 78 -3.15 5.09 -0.44
N THR A 79 -3.81 4.13 -1.09
CA THR A 79 -5.10 4.35 -1.77
C THR A 79 -6.29 3.85 -0.98
N CYS A 80 -6.09 3.38 0.26
CA CYS A 80 -7.20 2.96 1.10
C CYS A 80 -8.07 4.19 1.43
N PRO A 81 -9.38 4.16 1.10
CA PRO A 81 -10.22 5.37 1.16
C PRO A 81 -10.60 5.80 2.59
N ASP A 82 -10.52 4.88 3.55
CA ASP A 82 -10.89 5.14 4.94
C ASP A 82 -9.88 4.49 5.88
N ASN A 83 -9.28 5.33 6.73
CA ASN A 83 -8.28 4.92 7.72
C ASN A 83 -8.90 4.45 9.04
N ASN A 84 -10.21 4.59 9.21
CA ASN A 84 -10.95 4.19 10.40
C ASN A 84 -11.62 2.81 10.25
N ILE A 85 -11.53 2.19 9.07
CA ILE A 85 -12.07 0.86 8.82
C ILE A 85 -10.90 -0.14 8.77
N PRO A 86 -11.03 -1.33 9.39
CA PRO A 86 -10.03 -2.38 9.26
C PRO A 86 -9.73 -2.71 7.78
N LEU A 87 -8.46 -2.96 7.46
CA LEU A 87 -8.00 -3.30 6.10
C LEU A 87 -7.36 -4.68 6.09
N GLU A 88 -7.92 -5.60 5.30
CA GLU A 88 -7.36 -6.91 4.99
C GLU A 88 -6.69 -6.87 3.61
N ILE A 89 -5.36 -6.95 3.59
CA ILE A 89 -4.54 -7.04 2.38
C ILE A 89 -4.24 -8.52 2.11
N ARG A 90 -4.51 -8.98 0.89
CA ARG A 90 -4.20 -10.34 0.43
C ARG A 90 -3.10 -10.31 -0.62
N THR A 91 -2.07 -11.11 -0.42
CA THR A 91 -0.93 -11.25 -1.33
C THR A 91 -0.45 -12.69 -1.32
N ASP A 92 0.04 -13.19 -2.45
CA ASP A 92 0.74 -14.47 -2.55
C ASP A 92 2.26 -14.36 -2.33
N SER A 93 2.75 -13.15 -2.06
CA SER A 93 4.15 -12.91 -1.73
C SER A 93 4.49 -13.41 -0.33
N GLN A 94 5.02 -14.64 -0.27
CA GLN A 94 5.59 -15.18 0.97
C GLN A 94 6.73 -14.28 1.51
N TYR A 95 7.41 -13.53 0.64
CA TYR A 95 8.44 -12.56 1.03
C TYR A 95 7.83 -11.43 1.88
N VAL A 96 6.75 -10.80 1.42
CA VAL A 96 6.02 -9.77 2.17
C VAL A 96 5.43 -10.33 3.46
N ILE A 97 4.79 -11.50 3.40
CA ILE A 97 4.18 -12.15 4.57
C ILE A 97 5.23 -12.46 5.64
N ASN A 98 6.38 -13.03 5.26
CA ASN A 98 7.45 -13.31 6.20
C ASN A 98 8.09 -12.03 6.76
N ALA A 99 8.26 -11.00 5.92
CA ALA A 99 8.77 -9.73 6.37
C ALA A 99 7.86 -9.10 7.43
N TYR A 100 6.56 -8.98 7.13
CA TYR A 100 5.56 -8.38 8.01
C TYR A 100 5.39 -9.16 9.32
N LYS A 101 5.17 -10.48 9.24
CA LYS A 101 4.85 -11.29 10.42
C LYS A 101 6.08 -11.68 11.25
N SER A 102 7.27 -11.77 10.65
CA SER A 102 8.43 -12.38 11.30
C SER A 102 9.71 -11.54 11.30
N TRP A 103 10.08 -10.90 10.19
CA TRP A 103 11.40 -10.29 10.08
C TRP A 103 11.44 -8.85 10.60
N ILE A 104 10.50 -8.01 10.17
CA ILE A 104 10.42 -6.60 10.58
C ILE A 104 10.36 -6.47 12.11
N PRO A 105 9.50 -7.22 12.84
CA PRO A 105 9.49 -7.14 14.31
C PRO A 105 10.85 -7.45 14.94
N LYS A 106 11.62 -8.37 14.34
CA LYS A 106 12.97 -8.71 14.82
C LYS A 106 14.00 -7.64 14.46
N TRP A 107 13.91 -7.06 13.26
CA TRP A 107 14.83 -6.02 12.80
C TRP A 107 14.68 -4.74 13.61
N GLU A 108 13.45 -4.32 13.89
CA GLU A 108 13.13 -3.16 14.71
C GLU A 108 13.49 -3.37 16.17
N LYS A 109 13.13 -4.52 16.76
CA LYS A 109 13.47 -4.85 18.16
C LYS A 109 14.98 -4.78 18.42
N ASN A 110 15.78 -5.18 17.45
CA ASN A 110 17.24 -5.18 17.58
C ASN A 110 17.89 -3.88 17.08
N ASN A 111 17.10 -2.91 16.60
CA ASN A 111 17.52 -1.65 15.96
C ASN A 111 18.71 -1.79 14.99
N LYS A 112 18.74 -2.90 14.25
CA LYS A 112 19.90 -3.26 13.42
C LYS A 112 19.59 -3.25 11.94
N TRP A 113 18.34 -3.53 11.55
CA TRP A 113 17.98 -3.70 10.13
C TRP A 113 19.03 -4.52 9.37
N LYS A 114 19.49 -5.61 10.01
CA LYS A 114 20.47 -6.56 9.47
C LYS A 114 19.78 -7.88 9.19
N ALA A 115 20.08 -8.46 8.04
CA ALA A 115 19.70 -9.82 7.68
C ALA A 115 20.51 -10.84 8.51
N SER A 116 20.08 -12.11 8.47
CA SER A 116 20.72 -13.21 9.23
C SER A 116 22.19 -13.44 8.88
N ASN A 117 22.60 -13.04 7.67
CA ASN A 117 23.99 -13.07 7.20
C ASN A 117 24.79 -11.81 7.57
N ASN A 118 24.26 -10.98 8.48
CA ASN A 118 24.85 -9.71 8.94
C ASN A 118 25.01 -8.63 7.86
N LYS A 119 24.42 -8.82 6.67
CA LYS A 119 24.30 -7.78 5.65
C LYS A 119 23.13 -6.85 5.96
N ASP A 120 23.12 -5.68 5.34
CA ASP A 120 21.97 -4.79 5.38
C ASP A 120 20.73 -5.49 4.81
N VAL A 121 19.57 -5.22 5.41
CA VAL A 121 18.29 -5.72 4.91
C VAL A 121 18.03 -5.09 3.55
N GLU A 122 17.80 -5.94 2.55
CA GLU A 122 17.37 -5.48 1.23
C GLU A 122 15.95 -4.90 1.32
N ASN A 123 15.71 -3.80 0.61
CA ASN A 123 14.42 -3.08 0.60
C ASN A 123 14.00 -2.54 1.98
N LYS A 124 14.99 -2.27 2.86
CA LYS A 124 14.77 -1.73 4.19
C LYS A 124 13.86 -0.49 4.15
N GLU A 125 14.13 0.43 3.25
CA GLU A 125 13.43 1.71 3.11
C GLU A 125 11.94 1.49 2.82
N LEU A 126 11.62 0.56 1.91
CA LEU A 126 10.24 0.19 1.61
C LEU A 126 9.54 -0.47 2.79
N PHE A 127 10.23 -1.34 3.53
CA PHE A 127 9.63 -1.95 4.73
C PHE A 127 9.39 -0.94 5.85
N GLN A 128 10.31 0.02 6.04
CA GLN A 128 10.12 1.11 7.00
C GLN A 128 8.89 1.93 6.64
N ARG A 129 8.75 2.28 5.36
CA ARG A 129 7.57 2.98 4.85
C ARG A 129 6.28 2.18 5.01
N LEU A 130 6.28 0.91 4.64
CA LEU A 130 5.12 0.02 4.82
C LEU A 130 4.65 0.07 6.27
N MET A 131 5.57 -0.10 7.23
CA MET A 131 5.22 -0.07 8.65
C MET A 131 4.75 1.30 9.12
N LYS A 132 5.30 2.37 8.57
CA LYS A 132 4.86 3.74 8.87
C LYS A 132 3.42 3.97 8.45
N LEU A 133 3.06 3.55 7.23
CA LEU A 133 1.68 3.61 6.73
C LEU A 133 0.73 2.72 7.54
N VAL A 134 1.14 1.48 7.87
CA VAL A 134 0.35 0.58 8.73
C VAL A 134 0.06 1.24 10.09
N ARG A 135 1.07 1.84 10.72
CA ARG A 135 0.96 2.49 12.04
C ARG A 135 0.19 3.80 12.03
N ALA A 136 0.11 4.47 10.89
CA ALA A 136 -0.58 5.75 10.76
C ALA A 136 -2.11 5.61 10.62
N ARG A 137 -2.61 4.39 10.39
CA ARG A 137 -4.04 4.11 10.32
C ARG A 137 -4.66 4.08 11.72
N ASN A 138 -5.94 4.46 11.80
CA ASN A 138 -6.71 4.43 13.06
C ASN A 138 -7.32 3.06 13.33
N ALA A 139 -7.42 2.22 12.31
CA ALA A 139 -7.93 0.86 12.38
C ALA A 139 -6.89 -0.17 11.96
N GLU A 140 -7.14 -1.43 12.33
CA GLU A 140 -6.21 -2.54 12.13
C GLU A 140 -5.90 -2.81 10.65
N VAL A 141 -4.64 -3.18 10.37
CA VAL A 141 -4.22 -3.75 9.09
C VAL A 141 -3.81 -5.21 9.30
N THR A 142 -4.43 -6.10 8.55
CA THR A 142 -4.00 -7.49 8.41
C THR A 142 -3.43 -7.72 7.03
N ILE A 143 -2.34 -8.48 6.95
CA ILE A 143 -1.74 -8.92 5.69
C ILE A 143 -1.73 -10.44 5.69
N GLU A 144 -2.56 -11.02 4.83
CA GLU A 144 -2.81 -12.45 4.79
C GLU A 144 -2.34 -13.08 3.48
N TYR A 145 -1.78 -14.28 3.64
CA TYR A 145 -1.30 -15.06 2.51
C TYR A 145 -2.50 -15.64 1.77
N VAL A 146 -2.52 -15.46 0.45
CA VAL A 146 -3.36 -16.25 -0.46
C VAL A 146 -2.44 -17.10 -1.32
N GLN A 147 -2.86 -18.31 -1.65
CA GLN A 147 -2.06 -19.14 -2.53
C GLN A 147 -2.12 -18.58 -3.96
N GLY A 148 -0.97 -18.33 -4.56
CA GLY A 148 -0.86 -17.90 -5.96
C GLY A 148 -1.27 -19.00 -6.93
N HIS A 149 -1.85 -18.60 -8.07
CA HIS A 149 -2.16 -19.45 -9.22
C HIS A 149 -3.06 -20.68 -8.96
N VAL A 150 -4.01 -20.58 -8.03
CA VAL A 150 -4.99 -21.66 -7.73
C VAL A 150 -6.44 -21.30 -8.04
N GLY A 151 -6.70 -20.30 -8.89
CA GLY A 151 -8.08 -19.95 -9.27
C GLY A 151 -8.78 -18.99 -8.32
N VAL A 152 -8.06 -18.30 -7.42
CA VAL A 152 -8.64 -17.21 -6.63
C VAL A 152 -8.75 -15.98 -7.52
N GLN A 153 -9.95 -15.76 -8.05
CA GLN A 153 -10.22 -14.74 -9.07
C GLN A 153 -9.61 -13.39 -8.72
N GLU A 154 -9.78 -12.89 -7.50
CA GLU A 154 -9.30 -11.57 -7.11
C GLU A 154 -7.76 -11.47 -7.05
N ASN A 155 -7.08 -12.58 -6.75
CA ASN A 155 -5.61 -12.62 -6.82
C ASN A 155 -5.14 -12.66 -8.29
N GLU A 156 -5.88 -13.35 -9.16
CA GLU A 156 -5.59 -13.38 -10.59
C GLU A 156 -5.79 -12.00 -11.24
N GLU A 157 -6.79 -11.23 -10.81
CA GLU A 157 -6.97 -9.85 -11.25
C GLU A 157 -5.80 -8.95 -10.81
N ALA A 158 -5.33 -9.09 -9.56
CA ALA A 158 -4.14 -8.38 -9.09
C ALA A 158 -2.88 -8.75 -9.89
N ASP A 159 -2.66 -10.04 -10.17
CA ASP A 159 -1.55 -10.53 -11.00
C ASP A 159 -1.64 -10.01 -12.44
N GLN A 160 -2.84 -9.94 -13.03
CA GLN A 160 -3.03 -9.35 -14.35
C GLN A 160 -2.68 -7.86 -14.35
N LEU A 161 -3.13 -7.09 -13.35
CA LEU A 161 -2.78 -5.68 -13.21
C LEU A 161 -1.27 -5.48 -13.05
N ALA A 162 -0.60 -6.32 -12.26
CA ALA A 162 0.85 -6.26 -12.07
C ALA A 162 1.62 -6.57 -13.36
N LYS A 163 1.20 -7.59 -14.10
CA LYS A 163 1.77 -7.92 -15.42
C LYS A 163 1.61 -6.78 -16.41
N LEU A 164 0.42 -6.19 -16.51
CA LEU A 164 0.17 -5.02 -17.36
C LEU A 164 1.10 -3.87 -16.97
N GLY A 165 1.26 -3.60 -15.67
CA GLY A 165 2.17 -2.59 -15.15
C GLY A 165 3.63 -2.82 -15.55
N ALA A 166 4.08 -4.07 -15.59
CA ALA A 166 5.44 -4.43 -15.99
C ALA A 166 5.73 -4.17 -17.48
N PHE A 167 4.68 -4.13 -18.32
CA PHE A 167 4.80 -3.78 -19.74
C PHE A 167 4.72 -2.26 -20.00
N MET A 168 4.32 -1.45 -19.03
CA MET A 168 4.25 0.00 -19.18
C MET A 168 5.65 0.63 -19.35
N ASP A 169 5.68 1.76 -20.05
CA ASP A 169 6.89 2.54 -20.27
C ASP A 169 7.48 3.06 -18.96
N THR A 170 8.77 3.39 -19.01
CA THR A 170 9.56 3.79 -17.83
C THR A 170 8.99 5.05 -17.18
N VAL A 171 8.55 4.91 -15.93
CA VAL A 171 8.09 6.04 -15.12
C VAL A 171 9.28 6.47 -14.27
N ASP A 172 10.14 7.28 -14.88
CA ASP A 172 11.32 7.89 -14.24
C ASP A 172 12.27 6.87 -13.55
N ASP A 173 13.08 6.18 -14.37
CA ASP A 173 14.07 5.20 -13.89
C ASP A 173 15.33 5.87 -13.28
N LEU A 174 15.39 7.20 -13.23
CA LEU A 174 16.61 7.92 -12.81
C LEU A 174 16.81 7.92 -11.29
N TYR A 175 15.73 7.78 -10.52
CA TYR A 175 15.77 7.87 -9.06
C TYR A 175 15.12 6.65 -8.41
N ASP A 176 15.76 6.10 -7.38
CA ASP A 176 15.14 5.06 -6.57
C ASP A 176 14.15 5.71 -5.60
N TYR A 177 12.87 5.72 -5.99
CA TYR A 177 11.74 6.21 -5.20
C TYR A 177 11.41 5.33 -3.98
N GLY A 178 12.40 4.62 -3.46
CA GLY A 178 12.25 3.69 -2.34
C GLY A 178 12.17 4.36 -0.98
N ASP A 179 12.66 5.60 -0.86
CA ASP A 179 12.58 6.40 0.36
C ASP A 179 11.40 7.39 0.35
N ASP A 180 11.09 7.93 1.53
CA ASP A 180 9.95 8.81 1.75
C ASP A 180 10.09 10.14 0.98
N GLU A 181 11.27 10.76 0.97
CA GLU A 181 11.49 12.07 0.34
C GLU A 181 11.35 12.00 -1.17
N THR A 182 11.97 10.99 -1.79
CA THR A 182 11.93 10.81 -3.24
C THR A 182 10.52 10.51 -3.71
N GLU A 183 9.77 9.63 -3.04
CA GLU A 183 8.41 9.32 -3.47
C GLU A 183 7.43 10.47 -3.22
N ILE A 184 7.61 11.29 -2.18
CA ILE A 184 6.85 12.55 -2.04
C ILE A 184 7.07 13.43 -3.27
N LYS A 185 8.32 13.56 -3.75
CA LYS A 185 8.63 14.33 -4.98
C LYS A 185 7.95 13.71 -6.20
N ARG A 186 7.94 12.37 -6.32
CA ARG A 186 7.26 11.66 -7.42
C ARG A 186 5.77 11.96 -7.43
N GLN A 187 5.11 11.77 -6.29
CA GLN A 187 3.67 11.97 -6.16
C GLN A 187 3.31 13.45 -6.37
N HIS A 188 4.11 14.39 -5.86
CA HIS A 188 3.92 15.81 -6.10
C HIS A 188 4.01 16.17 -7.59
N THR A 189 4.99 15.60 -8.31
CA THR A 189 5.15 15.81 -9.75
C THR A 189 3.94 15.29 -10.53
N ILE A 190 3.44 14.10 -10.15
CA ILE A 190 2.25 13.50 -10.76
C ILE A 190 1.01 14.38 -10.52
N LEU A 191 0.82 14.88 -9.30
CA LEU A 191 -0.29 15.77 -8.99
C LEU A 191 -0.23 17.08 -9.77
N GLN A 192 0.94 17.70 -9.85
CA GLN A 192 1.11 18.92 -10.65
C GLN A 192 0.74 18.66 -12.11
N TYR A 193 1.15 17.52 -12.68
CA TYR A 193 0.75 17.13 -14.02
C TYR A 193 -0.77 16.96 -14.15
N PHE A 194 -1.43 16.24 -13.23
CA PHE A 194 -2.89 16.09 -13.26
C PHE A 194 -3.61 17.44 -13.20
N GLN A 195 -3.17 18.35 -12.32
CA GLN A 195 -3.71 19.71 -12.23
C GLN A 195 -3.56 20.50 -13.53
N THR A 196 -2.57 20.20 -14.37
CA THR A 196 -2.41 20.84 -15.68
C THR A 196 -3.37 20.31 -16.75
N ILE A 197 -3.91 19.11 -16.58
CA ILE A 197 -4.78 18.45 -17.57
C ILE A 197 -6.25 18.35 -17.12
N THR A 198 -6.55 18.60 -15.85
CA THR A 198 -7.92 18.70 -15.33
C THR A 198 -8.35 20.16 -15.24
N ASP A 199 -9.49 20.49 -15.82
CA ASP A 199 -10.11 21.82 -15.73
C ASP A 199 -11.60 21.73 -15.35
N GLU A 200 -12.27 22.87 -15.18
CA GLU A 200 -13.70 22.94 -14.83
C GLU A 200 -14.63 22.34 -15.91
N SER A 201 -14.11 22.06 -17.11
CA SER A 201 -14.85 21.41 -18.20
C SER A 201 -14.70 19.88 -18.22
N SER A 202 -13.82 19.34 -17.38
CA SER A 202 -13.58 17.91 -17.27
C SER A 202 -14.80 17.17 -16.70
N PRO A 203 -15.08 15.93 -17.15
CA PRO A 203 -16.17 15.12 -16.63
C PRO A 203 -16.16 15.05 -15.09
N PRO A 204 -17.33 15.09 -14.41
CA PRO A 204 -17.40 15.07 -12.95
C PRO A 204 -16.65 13.91 -12.28
N SER A 205 -16.62 12.73 -12.93
CA SER A 205 -15.87 11.58 -12.44
C SER A 205 -14.35 11.78 -12.46
N ILE A 206 -13.82 12.53 -13.44
CA ILE A 206 -12.40 12.88 -13.49
C ILE A 206 -12.05 13.85 -12.35
N VAL A 207 -12.91 14.85 -12.13
CA VAL A 207 -12.75 15.82 -11.04
C VAL A 207 -12.80 15.12 -9.67
N GLU A 208 -13.78 14.26 -9.45
CA GLU A 208 -13.92 13.50 -8.21
C GLU A 208 -12.70 12.59 -7.93
N ASN A 209 -12.27 11.81 -8.93
CA ASN A 209 -11.08 10.96 -8.81
C ASN A 209 -9.81 11.78 -8.54
N SER A 210 -9.66 12.94 -9.18
CA SER A 210 -8.52 13.83 -8.95
C SER A 210 -8.49 14.36 -7.51
N GLN A 211 -9.65 14.65 -6.92
CA GLN A 211 -9.74 15.11 -5.54
C GLN A 211 -9.42 13.98 -4.53
N ILE A 212 -9.83 12.75 -4.83
CA ILE A 212 -9.46 11.57 -4.02
C ILE A 212 -7.93 11.38 -4.04
N LEU A 213 -7.30 11.46 -5.22
CA LEU A 213 -5.84 11.36 -5.35
C LEU A 213 -5.11 12.46 -4.57
N LEU A 214 -5.61 13.71 -4.62
CA LEU A 214 -5.07 14.82 -3.85
C LEU A 214 -5.17 14.58 -2.33
N ASN A 215 -6.32 14.11 -1.86
CA ASN A 215 -6.53 13.83 -0.44
C ASN A 215 -5.61 12.71 0.05
N ASN A 216 -5.45 11.64 -0.75
CA ASN A 216 -4.55 10.54 -0.45
C ASN A 216 -3.10 11.01 -0.41
N PHE A 217 -2.68 11.84 -1.38
CA PHE A 217 -1.34 12.42 -1.37
C PHE A 217 -1.07 13.27 -0.13
N GLU A 218 -1.97 14.19 0.23
CA GLU A 218 -1.75 15.04 1.41
C GLU A 218 -1.73 14.21 2.70
N TYR A 219 -2.55 13.16 2.80
CA TYR A 219 -2.47 12.21 3.90
C TYR A 219 -1.10 11.51 3.94
N ASN A 220 -0.66 10.94 2.81
CA ASN A 220 0.62 10.24 2.70
C ASN A 220 1.79 11.19 3.00
N LYS A 221 1.83 12.38 2.40
CA LYS A 221 2.84 13.41 2.66
C LYS A 221 2.92 13.77 4.13
N ASN A 222 1.79 13.97 4.80
CA ASN A 222 1.75 14.29 6.22
C ASN A 222 2.23 13.15 7.11
N ILE A 223 2.07 11.89 6.69
CA ILE A 223 2.65 10.74 7.39
C ILE A 223 4.15 10.71 7.15
N LEU A 224 4.56 10.75 5.89
CA LEU A 224 5.93 10.56 5.45
C LEU A 224 6.86 11.70 5.94
N ALA A 225 6.37 12.93 6.07
CA ALA A 225 7.16 14.08 6.54
C ALA A 225 7.38 14.18 8.07
N LYS A 226 6.72 13.34 8.90
CA LYS A 226 6.71 13.51 10.38
C LYS A 226 7.92 12.95 11.15
N ASP A 227 8.85 12.25 10.51
CA ASP A 227 9.93 11.54 11.22
C ASP A 227 11.31 12.22 11.20
N ASP A 228 11.47 13.38 10.54
CA ASP A 228 12.76 14.10 10.52
C ASP A 228 13.00 14.95 11.79
N SER A 229 12.18 14.80 12.84
CA SER A 229 12.21 15.66 14.03
C SER A 229 12.36 14.93 15.38
N ASN A 230 12.93 13.72 15.42
CA ASN A 230 13.28 13.05 16.68
C ASN A 230 14.72 12.53 16.70
#